data_AF-A0A957DZL1-F1
#
_entry.id   AF-A0A957DZL1-F1
#
_cell.length_a   1.000
_cell.length_b   1.000
_cell.length_c   1.000
_cell.angle_alpha   90.00
_cell.angle_beta   90.00
_cell.angle_gamma   90.00
#
_symmetry.space_group_name_H-M   'P 1'
#
loop_
_entity.id
_entity.type
_entity.pdbx_description
1 polymer ?
#
loop_
_entity_poly.entity_id
_entity_poly.type
_entity_poly.pdbx_seq_one_letter_code
_entity_poly.pdbx_strand_id
1 'polypeptide(L)'
;IAIFCTKGGIDMLRNLEADAETFHESKRSGILGMLLGLILWFFSFQAVAGEWFGMWMSKEWNGLPDAARLTQYISTILVFVALKNDG
;
A
#
# COMPACT_ATOMS: atom_id res chain seq x y z
N ILE A 1 4.13 -1.16 8.33
CA ILE A 1 3.82 -0.47 7.04
C ILE A 1 4.89 0.58 6.74
N ALA A 2 4.97 1.68 7.50
CA ALA A 2 5.89 2.79 7.22
C ALA A 2 7.36 2.36 7.02
N ILE A 3 7.91 1.52 7.91
CA ILE A 3 9.31 1.04 7.80
C ILE A 3 9.55 0.28 6.49
N PHE A 4 8.63 -0.59 6.09
CA PHE A 4 8.75 -1.35 4.84
C PHE A 4 8.58 -0.46 3.61
N CYS A 5 7.67 0.52 3.64
CA CYS A 5 7.49 1.48 2.55
C CYS A 5 8.71 2.39 2.39
N THR A 6 9.23 2.96 3.49
CA THR A 6 10.41 3.83 3.46
C THR A 6 11.65 3.05 3.02
N LYS A 7 11.84 1.84 3.55
CA LYS A 7 12.94 0.96 3.12
C LYS A 7 12.82 0.62 1.62
N GLY A 8 11.66 0.20 1.15
CA GLY A 8 11.42 -0.08 -0.27
C GLY A 8 11.67 1.12 -1.18
N GLY A 9 11.25 2.33 -0.77
CA GLY A 9 11.53 3.55 -1.50
C GLY A 9 13.02 3.88 -1.58
N ILE A 10 13.75 3.73 -0.47
CA ILE A 10 15.20 3.94 -0.43
C ILE A 10 15.94 2.88 -1.27
N ASP A 11 15.53 1.62 -1.17
CA ASP A 11 16.13 0.50 -1.90
C ASP A 11 15.93 0.69 -3.42
N MET A 12 14.74 1.13 -3.86
CA MET A 12 14.48 1.47 -5.26
C MET A 12 15.26 2.69 -5.74
N LEU A 13 15.39 3.75 -4.92
CA LEU A 13 16.18 4.94 -5.27
C LEU A 13 17.66 4.63 -5.42
N ARG A 14 18.21 3.76 -4.57
CA ARG A 14 19.62 3.36 -4.61
C ARG A 14 19.96 2.47 -5.79
N ASN A 15 19.00 1.68 -6.27
CA ASN A 15 19.18 0.76 -7.39
C ASN A 15 18.60 1.29 -8.71
N LEU A 16 18.39 2.60 -8.83
CA LEU A 16 17.78 3.21 -10.02
C LEU A 16 18.63 3.02 -11.30
N GLU A 17 19.95 2.98 -11.15
CA GLU A 17 20.92 2.75 -12.23
C GLU A 17 21.42 1.30 -12.30
N ALA A 18 20.88 0.41 -11.46
CA ALA A 18 21.25 -1.00 -11.46
C ALA A 18 20.64 -1.73 -12.66
N ASP A 19 21.11 -2.96 -12.89
CA ASP A 19 20.50 -3.83 -13.88
C ASP A 19 19.01 -4.14 -13.53
N ALA A 20 18.25 -4.57 -14.55
CA ALA A 20 16.82 -4.78 -14.41
C ALA A 20 16.46 -5.85 -13.36
N GLU A 21 17.32 -6.84 -13.13
CA GLU A 21 17.09 -7.90 -12.14
C GLU A 21 17.24 -7.35 -10.72
N THR A 22 18.35 -6.65 -10.45
CA THR A 22 18.62 -5.98 -9.17
C THR A 22 17.56 -4.93 -8.83
N PHE A 23 17.12 -4.14 -9.82
CA PHE A 23 16.03 -3.19 -9.61
C PHE A 23 14.71 -3.89 -9.29
N HIS A 24 14.40 -5.02 -9.94
CA HIS A 24 13.19 -5.78 -9.68
C HIS A 24 13.17 -6.35 -8.26
N GLU A 25 14.31 -6.87 -7.77
CA GLU A 25 14.42 -7.35 -6.39
C GLU A 25 14.23 -6.22 -5.36
N SER A 26 14.73 -5.01 -5.65
CA SER A 26 14.61 -3.86 -4.76
C SER A 26 13.15 -3.46 -4.46
N LYS A 27 12.22 -3.75 -5.37
CA LYS A 27 10.79 -3.47 -5.22
C LYS A 27 10.12 -4.31 -4.13
N ARG A 28 10.69 -5.48 -3.77
CA ARG A 28 10.07 -6.48 -2.89
C ARG A 28 9.68 -5.90 -1.53
N SER A 29 10.57 -5.12 -0.90
CA SER A 29 10.32 -4.48 0.39
C SER A 29 9.15 -3.49 0.32
N GLY A 30 9.07 -2.70 -0.76
CA GLY A 30 7.99 -1.74 -1.00
C GLY A 30 6.64 -2.43 -1.25
N ILE A 31 6.63 -3.49 -2.05
CA ILE A 31 5.44 -4.32 -2.32
C ILE A 31 4.88 -4.91 -1.02
N LEU A 32 5.75 -5.48 -0.17
CA LEU A 32 5.34 -6.00 1.14
C LEU A 32 4.73 -4.91 2.03
N GLY A 33 5.35 -3.72 2.06
CA GLY A 33 4.81 -2.57 2.80
C GLY A 33 3.41 -2.16 2.34
N MET A 34 3.19 -2.12 1.03
CA MET A 34 1.91 -1.76 0.42
C MET A 34 0.83 -2.84 0.64
N LEU A 35 1.16 -4.13 0.53
CA LEU A 35 0.23 -5.22 0.83
C LEU A 35 -0.25 -5.18 2.28
N LEU A 36 0.67 -4.95 3.23
CA LEU A 36 0.31 -4.75 4.64
C LEU A 36 -0.58 -3.52 4.83
N GLY A 37 -0.34 -2.46 4.06
CA GLY A 37 -1.20 -1.28 4.02
C GLY A 37 -2.61 -1.58 3.55
N LEU A 38 -2.76 -2.39 2.49
CA LEU A 38 -4.07 -2.83 2.00
C LEU A 38 -4.80 -3.68 3.02
N ILE A 39 -4.14 -4.64 3.66
CA ILE A 39 -4.78 -5.46 4.71
C ILE A 39 -5.29 -4.56 5.84
N LEU A 40 -4.49 -3.60 6.29
CA LEU A 40 -4.91 -2.69 7.36
C LEU A 40 -6.12 -1.84 6.93
N TRP A 41 -6.02 -1.10 5.82
CA TRP A 41 -7.03 -0.09 5.47
C TRP A 41 -8.26 -0.67 4.79
N PHE A 42 -8.11 -1.70 3.97
CA PHE A 42 -9.23 -2.37 3.33
C PHE A 42 -9.87 -3.39 4.27
N PHE A 43 -9.11 -4.38 4.72
CA PHE A 43 -9.69 -5.49 5.48
C PHE A 43 -10.04 -5.08 6.92
N SER A 44 -9.13 -4.44 7.66
CA SER A 44 -9.43 -4.07 9.06
C SER A 44 -10.41 -2.90 9.17
N PHE A 45 -10.24 -1.82 8.42
CA PHE A 45 -11.09 -0.63 8.57
C PHE A 45 -12.39 -0.70 7.77
N GLN A 46 -12.36 -1.06 6.49
CA GLN A 46 -13.59 -1.05 5.69
C GLN A 46 -14.41 -2.32 5.92
N ALA A 47 -13.81 -3.51 5.79
CA ALA A 47 -14.55 -4.76 5.93
C ALA A 47 -14.90 -5.06 7.39
N VAL A 48 -13.94 -5.04 8.31
CA VAL A 48 -14.23 -5.34 9.72
C VAL A 48 -14.92 -4.16 10.39
N ALA A 49 -14.30 -2.98 10.40
CA ALA A 49 -14.83 -1.85 11.16
C ALA A 49 -16.10 -1.23 10.52
N GLY A 50 -16.16 -1.12 9.19
CA GLY A 50 -17.34 -0.66 8.47
C GLY A 50 -18.53 -1.59 8.64
N GLU A 51 -18.40 -2.86 8.25
CA GLU A 51 -19.53 -3.79 8.22
C GLU A 51 -19.91 -4.30 9.61
N TRP A 52 -18.95 -4.77 10.41
CA TRP A 52 -19.24 -5.43 11.69
C TRP A 52 -19.49 -4.46 12.83
N PHE A 53 -18.83 -3.31 12.83
CA PHE A 53 -18.98 -2.30 13.88
C PHE A 53 -19.91 -1.15 13.47
N GLY A 54 -20.44 -1.16 12.25
CA GLY A 54 -21.38 -0.15 11.78
C GLY A 54 -20.77 1.26 11.76
N MET A 55 -19.47 1.38 11.50
CA MET A 55 -18.74 2.65 11.60
C MET A 55 -19.29 3.74 10.66
N TRP A 56 -19.97 3.34 9.58
CA TRP A 56 -20.70 4.22 8.68
C TRP A 56 -21.90 4.92 9.32
N MET A 57 -22.43 4.40 10.43
CA MET A 57 -23.62 4.91 11.11
C MET A 57 -23.31 6.09 12.05
N SER A 58 -22.07 6.22 12.50
CA SER A 58 -21.64 7.30 13.39
C SER A 58 -21.15 8.50 12.61
N LYS A 59 -21.78 9.68 12.74
CA LYS A 59 -21.31 10.91 12.06
C LYS A 59 -19.97 11.42 12.58
N GLU A 60 -19.66 11.22 13.85
CA GLU A 60 -18.40 11.68 14.44
C GLU A 60 -17.25 10.69 14.28
N TRP A 61 -17.56 9.40 14.17
CA TRP A 61 -16.56 8.33 14.11
C TRP A 61 -16.59 7.56 12.78
N ASN A 62 -16.90 8.24 11.67
CA ASN A 62 -16.89 7.63 10.33
C ASN A 62 -15.51 7.76 9.66
N GLY A 63 -14.62 6.80 9.94
CA GLY A 63 -13.31 6.69 9.29
C GLY A 63 -13.32 6.03 7.91
N LEU A 64 -14.48 5.57 7.40
CA LEU A 64 -14.54 4.88 6.11
C LEU A 64 -14.10 5.73 4.91
N PRO A 65 -14.46 7.02 4.79
CA PRO A 65 -14.01 7.84 3.66
C PRO A 65 -12.48 7.97 3.60
N ASP A 66 -11.82 8.08 4.76
CA ASP A 66 -10.36 8.15 4.85
C ASP A 66 -9.73 6.81 4.52
N ALA A 67 -10.24 5.71 5.09
CA ALA A 67 -9.77 4.37 4.79
C ALA A 67 -9.92 4.04 3.30
N ALA A 68 -11.02 4.44 2.66
CA ALA A 68 -11.27 4.26 1.24
C ALA A 68 -10.22 5.00 0.38
N ARG A 69 -9.94 6.27 0.71
CA ARG A 69 -8.90 7.06 0.03
C ARG A 69 -7.52 6.41 0.16
N LEU A 70 -7.14 6.00 1.38
CA LEU A 70 -5.83 5.38 1.64
C LEU A 70 -5.70 4.05 0.89
N THR A 71 -6.72 3.20 0.90
CA THR A 71 -6.75 1.97 0.10
C THR A 71 -6.57 2.28 -1.38
N GLN A 72 -7.30 3.25 -1.93
CA GLN A 72 -7.19 3.62 -3.35
C GLN A 72 -5.77 4.07 -3.73
N TYR A 73 -5.15 4.92 -2.91
CA TYR A 73 -3.79 5.40 -3.17
C TYR A 73 -2.77 4.26 -3.11
N ILE A 74 -2.84 3.41 -2.07
CA ILE A 74 -1.92 2.28 -1.90
C ILE A 74 -2.09 1.28 -3.04
N SER A 75 -3.33 0.96 -3.44
CA SER A 75 -3.60 0.05 -4.56
C SER A 75 -3.03 0.58 -5.87
N THR A 76 -3.23 1.86 -6.16
CA THR A 76 -2.74 2.49 -7.41
C THR A 76 -1.22 2.44 -7.48
N ILE A 77 -0.54 2.81 -6.38
CA ILE A 77 0.92 2.77 -6.30
C ILE A 77 1.44 1.33 -6.38
N LEU A 78 0.78 0.38 -5.72
CA LEU A 78 1.15 -1.03 -5.77
C LEU A 78 1.11 -1.57 -7.20
N VAL A 79 0.03 -1.30 -7.93
CA VAL A 79 -0.07 -1.70 -9.34
C VAL A 79 1.07 -1.10 -10.15
N PHE A 80 1.32 0.20 -10.01
CA PHE A 80 2.39 0.88 -10.73
C PHE A 80 3.77 0.30 -10.43
N VAL A 81 4.09 0.01 -9.17
CA VAL A 81 5.38 -0.56 -8.75
C VAL A 81 5.51 -2.02 -9.20
N ALA A 82 4.42 -2.80 -9.14
CA ALA A 82 4.40 -4.21 -9.50
C ALA A 82 4.47 -4.44 -11.03
N LEU A 83 4.09 -3.46 -11.84
CA LEU A 83 4.27 -3.53 -13.29
C LEU A 83 5.75 -3.67 -13.65
N LYS A 84 6.02 -4.56 -14.60
CA LYS A 84 7.33 -4.79 -15.17
C LYS A 84 7.54 -3.76 -16.29
N ASN A 85 8.35 -2.73 -16.04
CA ASN A 85 8.80 -1.78 -17.07
C ASN A 85 10.01 -2.38 -17.78
N ASP A 86 9.80 -3.49 -18.49
CA ASP A 86 10.80 -4.05 -19.40
C ASP A 86 10.40 -3.63 -20.82
N GLY A 87 10.95 -2.52 -21.29
CA GLY A 87 10.82 -2.02 -22.65
C GLY A 87 12.17 -1.60 -23.19
#